data_AF-A0A974BUI9-F1
#
_entry.id   AF-A0A974BUI9-F1
#
_cell.length_a   1.000
_cell.length_b   1.000
_cell.length_c   1.000
_cell.angle_alpha   90.00
_cell.angle_beta   90.00
_cell.angle_gamma   90.00
#
_symmetry.space_group_name_H-M   'P 1'
#
loop_
_entity.id
_entity.type
_entity.pdbx_description
1 polymer ?
#
loop_
_entity_poly.entity_id
_entity_poly.type
_entity_poly.pdbx_seq_one_letter_code
_entity_poly.pdbx_strand_id
1 'polypeptide(L)' 'MNYQQQLANSAAIRAEIQRFESVHPNIYSIYELLERLDESVLQNQIREHVIAIEGTDEKQLKGSRCNTFYIKREQN' A
#
# COMPACT_ATOMS: atom_id res chain seq x y z
N MET A 1 -5.89 -32.31 0.57
CA MET A 1 -5.95 -30.94 0.01
C MET A 1 -6.12 -31.05 -1.49
N ASN A 2 -7.19 -30.50 -2.05
CA ASN A 2 -7.50 -30.59 -3.48
C ASN A 2 -6.58 -29.63 -4.26
N TYR A 3 -5.85 -30.15 -5.27
CA TYR A 3 -4.91 -29.37 -6.09
C TYR A 3 -5.59 -28.18 -6.80
N GLN A 4 -6.84 -28.34 -7.24
CA GLN A 4 -7.60 -27.26 -7.87
C GLN A 4 -7.86 -26.10 -6.88
N GLN A 5 -8.06 -26.42 -5.61
CA GLN A 5 -8.26 -25.42 -4.57
C GLN A 5 -6.96 -24.65 -4.26
N GLN A 6 -5.80 -25.30 -4.33
CA GLN A 6 -4.51 -24.63 -4.19
C GLN A 6 -4.25 -23.64 -5.33
N LEU A 7 -4.60 -24.02 -6.57
CA LEU A 7 -4.51 -23.12 -7.73
C LEU A 7 -5.42 -21.90 -7.58
N ALA A 8 -6.69 -22.11 -7.19
CA ALA A 8 -7.64 -21.02 -6.96
C ALA A 8 -7.15 -20.06 -5.86
N ASN A 9 -6.65 -20.60 -4.74
CA ASN A 9 -6.09 -19.79 -3.66
C ASN A 9 -4.88 -18.97 -4.15
N SER A 10 -3.96 -19.59 -4.91
CA SER A 10 -2.80 -18.90 -5.45
C SER A 10 -3.17 -17.77 -6.43
N ALA A 11 -4.25 -17.95 -7.20
CA ALA A 11 -4.76 -16.93 -8.10
C ALA A 11 -5.42 -15.77 -7.34
N ALA A 12 -6.22 -16.06 -6.32
CA ALA A 12 -6.85 -15.06 -5.46
C ALA A 12 -5.80 -14.19 -4.76
N ILE A 13 -4.73 -14.79 -4.21
CA ILE A 13 -3.63 -14.06 -3.59
C ILE A 13 -2.94 -13.14 -4.60
N ARG A 14 -2.66 -13.62 -5.81
CA ARG A 14 -2.04 -12.80 -6.87
C ARG A 14 -2.92 -11.62 -7.29
N ALA A 15 -4.23 -11.84 -7.43
CA ALA A 15 -5.17 -10.78 -7.76
C ALA A 15 -5.23 -9.70 -6.66
N GLU A 16 -5.17 -10.12 -5.39
CA GLU A 16 -5.17 -9.22 -4.26
C GLU A 16 -3.88 -8.39 -4.18
N ILE A 17 -2.72 -8.99 -4.45
CA ILE A 17 -1.45 -8.26 -4.57
C ILE A 17 -1.53 -7.19 -5.67
N GLN A 18 -2.05 -7.55 -6.85
CA GLN A 18 -2.21 -6.59 -7.94
C GLN A 18 -3.15 -5.44 -7.58
N ARG A 19 -4.22 -5.74 -6.83
CA ARG A 19 -5.15 -4.72 -6.31
C ARG A 19 -4.41 -3.73 -5.40
N PHE A 20 -3.58 -4.23 -4.47
CA PHE A 20 -2.75 -3.38 -3.60
C PHE A 20 -1.73 -2.56 -4.39
N GLU A 21 -0.97 -3.17 -5.29
CA GLU A 21 0.03 -2.47 -6.11
C GLU A 21 -0.61 -1.37 -6.98
N SER A 22 -1.84 -1.57 -7.45
CA SER A 22 -2.55 -0.62 -8.31
C SER A 22 -2.99 0.67 -7.59
N VAL A 23 -3.16 0.64 -6.26
CA VAL A 23 -3.60 1.84 -5.50
C VAL A 23 -2.43 2.72 -5.07
N HIS A 24 -1.20 2.18 -5.01
CA HIS A 24 -0.01 2.91 -4.57
C HIS A 24 0.29 4.19 -5.37
N PRO A 25 0.20 4.22 -6.72
CA PRO A 25 0.42 5.45 -7.49
C PRO A 25 -0.51 6.60 -7.07
N ASN A 26 -1.76 6.29 -6.73
CA ASN A 26 -2.74 7.29 -6.30
C ASN A 26 -2.46 7.75 -4.86
N ILE A 27 -2.08 6.85 -3.95
CA ILE A 27 -1.70 7.20 -2.57
C ILE A 27 -0.48 8.14 -2.58
N TYR A 28 0.55 7.85 -3.36
CA TYR A 28 1.72 8.74 -3.49
C TYR A 28 1.36 10.08 -4.13
N SER A 29 0.51 10.08 -5.16
CA SER A 29 0.03 11.33 -5.78
C SER A 29 -0.69 12.22 -4.76
N ILE A 30 -1.42 11.65 -3.79
CA ILE A 30 -2.07 12.43 -2.73
C ILE A 30 -1.02 13.09 -1.83
N TYR A 31 0.05 12.41 -1.44
CA TYR A 31 1.14 13.03 -0.66
C TYR A 31 1.79 14.20 -1.40
N GLU A 32 2.06 14.06 -2.70
CA GLU A 32 2.58 15.16 -3.53
C GLU A 32 1.62 16.36 -3.60
N LEU A 33 0.31 16.10 -3.69
CA LEU A 33 -0.71 17.15 -3.70
C LEU A 33 -0.82 17.84 -2.33
N LEU A 34 -0.68 17.09 -1.24
CA LEU A 34 -0.70 17.62 0.13
C LEU A 34 0.46 18.57 0.40
N GLU A 35 1.64 18.31 -0.17
CA GLU A 35 2.80 19.21 -0.05
C GLU A 35 2.56 20.58 -0.69
N ARG A 36 1.59 20.69 -1.60
CA ARG A 36 1.20 21.94 -2.26
C ARG A 36 0.11 22.71 -1.51
N LEU A 37 -0.43 22.17 -0.42
CA LEU A 37 -1.42 22.86 0.41
C LEU A 37 -0.74 23.68 1.51
N ASP A 38 -1.10 24.96 1.62
CA ASP A 38 -0.55 25.87 2.64
C ASP A 38 -1.16 25.63 4.04
N GLU A 39 -2.36 25.05 4.11
CA GLU A 39 -3.08 24.87 5.37
C GLU A 39 -2.65 23.59 6.12
N SER A 40 -1.84 23.78 7.16
CA SER A 40 -1.25 22.68 7.94
C SER A 40 -2.27 21.79 8.66
N VAL A 41 -3.39 22.36 9.14
CA VAL A 41 -4.44 21.60 9.83
C VAL A 41 -5.14 20.65 8.86
N LEU A 42 -5.56 21.15 7.70
CA LEU A 42 -6.20 20.36 6.65
C LEU A 42 -5.24 19.29 6.12
N GLN A 43 -3.96 19.64 5.92
CA GLN A 43 -2.94 18.70 5.49
C GLN A 43 -2.81 17.51 6.47
N ASN A 44 -2.83 17.77 7.77
CA ASN A 44 -2.76 16.73 8.80
C ASN A 44 -4.00 15.85 8.82
N GLN A 45 -5.20 16.42 8.70
CA GLN A 45 -6.45 15.64 8.64
C GLN A 45 -6.47 14.68 7.45
N ILE A 46 -6.08 15.17 6.26
CA ILE A 46 -6.04 14.32 5.06
C ILE A 46 -4.94 13.25 5.20
N ARG A 47 -3.77 13.60 5.76
CA ARG A 47 -2.68 12.64 6.03
C ARG A 47 -3.15 11.50 6.94
N GLU A 48 -3.88 11.80 8.01
CA GLU A 48 -4.45 10.78 8.90
C GLU A 48 -5.43 9.85 8.16
N HIS A 49 -6.26 10.39 7.28
CA HIS A 49 -7.18 9.59 6.46
C HIS A 49 -6.45 8.70 5.46
N VAL A 50 -5.38 9.19 4.82
CA VAL A 50 -4.58 8.39 3.87
C VAL A 50 -3.88 7.25 4.60
N ILE A 51 -3.30 7.49 5.78
CA ILE A 51 -2.66 6.44 6.61
C ILE A 51 -3.67 5.34 7.00
N ALA A 52 -4.91 5.72 7.32
CA ALA A 52 -5.96 4.75 7.61
C ALA A 52 -6.34 3.88 6.39
N ILE A 53 -6.18 4.40 5.17
CA ILE A 53 -6.44 3.69 3.91
C ILE A 53 -5.25 2.81 3.49
N GLU A 54 -4.02 3.32 3.63
CA GLU A 54 -2.77 2.60 3.31
C GLU A 54 -2.58 1.36 4.20
N GLY A 55 -3.19 1.36 5.39
CA GLY A 55 -3.07 0.29 6.36
C GLY A 55 -1.89 0.54 7.28
N THR A 56 -2.09 0.37 8.59
CA THR A 56 -1.11 0.67 9.64
C THR A 56 0.08 -0.31 9.71
N ASP A 57 0.34 -1.07 8.64
CA ASP A 57 1.30 -2.18 8.60
C ASP A 57 2.75 -1.73 8.91
N GLU A 58 3.05 -0.44 8.76
CA GLU A 58 4.35 0.14 9.09
C GLU A 58 4.72 -0.03 10.58
N LYS A 59 3.74 -0.12 11.50
CA LYS A 59 4.02 -0.29 12.94
C LYS A 59 4.05 -1.73 13.44
N GLN A 60 3.60 -2.71 12.66
CA GLN A 60 3.64 -4.13 13.06
C GLN A 60 4.77 -4.93 12.42
N LEU A 61 5.39 -4.44 11.34
CA LEU A 61 6.50 -5.13 10.66
C LEU A 61 7.89 -4.86 11.25
N LYS A 62 8.03 -4.06 12.34
CA LYS A 62 9.31 -3.92 13.06
C LYS A 62 9.81 -5.21 13.73
N GLY A 63 9.05 -6.32 13.67
CA GLY A 63 9.42 -7.60 14.28
C GLY A 63 9.43 -8.83 13.37
N SER A 64 9.09 -8.74 12.08
CA SER A 64 9.07 -9.92 11.21
C SER A 64 9.28 -9.58 9.75
N ARG A 65 10.50 -9.88 9.28
CA ARG A 65 11.00 -10.04 7.90
C ARG A 65 9.95 -10.02 6.76
N CYS A 66 9.34 -8.88 6.48
CA CYS A 66 8.72 -8.59 5.20
C CYS A 66 9.40 -7.37 4.59
N ASN A 67 10.64 -7.57 4.12
CA ASN A 67 11.40 -6.59 3.36
C ASN A 67 11.81 -7.24 2.04
N THR A 68 10.93 -7.19 1.02
CA THR A 68 11.37 -7.37 -0.38
C THR A 68 10.45 -6.69 -1.41
N PHE A 69 9.17 -6.42 -1.12
CA PHE A 69 8.25 -5.92 -2.17
C PHE A 69 8.02 -4.41 -2.23
N TYR A 70 8.41 -3.63 -1.22
CA TYR A 70 8.25 -2.16 -1.25
C TYR A 70 9.41 -1.40 -1.90
N ILE A 71 10.42 -2.08 -2.45
CA ILE A 71 11.57 -1.43 -3.12
C ILE A 71 11.95 -2.24 -4.36
N LYS A 72 11.31 -1.97 -5.51
CA LYS A 72 11.89 -2.02 -6.87
C LYS A 72 10.79 -1.80 -7.93
N ARG A 73 10.31 -0.56 -8.05
CA ARG A 73 10.05 0.06 -9.35
C ARG A 73 10.43 1.54 -9.27
N GLU A 74 11.65 1.80 -8.84
CA GLU A 74 12.35 2.98 -9.36
C GLU A 74 12.93 2.59 -10.71
N GLN A 75 12.47 3.29 -11.75
CA GLN A 75 13.21 3.64 -12.97
C GLN A 75 13.80 2.48 -13.79
N ASN A 76 13.02 1.98 -14.75
CA ASN A 76 13.50 1.62 -16.10
C ASN A 76 12.33 1.65 -17.08
#